data_AF-A0A0G0K4K3-F1
#
_entry.id   AF-A0A0G0K4K3-F1
#
_cell.length_a   1.000
_cell.length_b   1.000
_cell.length_c   1.000
_cell.angle_alpha   90.00
_cell.angle_beta   90.00
_cell.angle_gamma   90.00
#
_symmetry.space_group_name_H-M   'P 1'
#
loop_
_entity.id
_entity.type
_entity.pdbx_description
1 polymer ?
#
loop_
_entity_poly.entity_id
_entity_poly.type
_entity_poly.pdbx_seq_one_letter_code
_entity_poly.pdbx_strand_id
1 'polypeptide(L)'
;MYGARGYHRYEFEVNGKAVHTGSRYKKGVNAISNMVKFIESVEAQELPRSKNKLFPFGARLTFSIISGGRAINMIPDSCISKLDVRTIPEMKKKDVDEIIIKHITRLKKKNPEFDVNFRYLTGQEAYAISENDNLIKSLDFAVKRSMGSTLKHTASGPAHVGNLLFECGISRNILI
;
A
#
# COMPACT_ATOMS: atom_id res chain seq x y z
N MET A 1 -3.18 6.44 -21.28
CA MET A 1 -2.35 5.82 -20.23
C MET A 1 -2.46 4.32 -20.37
N TYR A 2 -1.34 3.59 -20.38
CA TYR A 2 -1.28 2.16 -20.69
C TYR A 2 -1.08 1.29 -19.46
N GLY A 3 -1.09 1.91 -18.29
CA GLY A 3 -1.04 1.24 -17.01
C GLY A 3 -1.43 2.20 -15.91
N ALA A 4 -1.61 1.65 -14.72
CA ALA A 4 -1.84 2.42 -13.51
C ALA A 4 -1.25 1.70 -12.31
N ARG A 5 -0.85 2.47 -11.30
CA ARG A 5 -0.56 1.86 -10.00
C ARG A 5 -1.78 1.14 -9.47
N GLY A 6 -1.54 0.12 -8.67
CA GLY A 6 -2.54 -0.45 -7.80
C GLY A 6 -2.67 0.37 -6.52
N TYR A 7 -3.65 0.01 -5.72
CA TYR A 7 -3.76 0.51 -4.36
C TYR A 7 -4.21 -0.59 -3.42
N HIS A 8 -3.68 -0.64 -2.21
CA HIS A 8 -4.11 -1.57 -1.17
C HIS A 8 -4.15 -0.83 0.16
N ARG A 9 -5.27 -0.92 0.86
CA ARG A 9 -5.50 -0.15 2.09
C ARG A 9 -5.70 -1.08 3.27
N TYR A 10 -5.08 -0.70 4.37
CA TYR A 10 -5.06 -1.48 5.60
C TYR A 10 -5.37 -0.59 6.79
N GLU A 11 -6.00 -1.18 7.79
CA GLU A 11 -6.14 -0.59 9.11
C GLU A 11 -5.41 -1.48 10.12
N PHE A 12 -4.70 -0.84 11.03
CA PHE A 12 -3.93 -1.47 12.10
C PHE A 12 -4.48 -0.99 13.44
N GLU A 13 -4.58 -1.91 14.39
CA GLU A 13 -4.87 -1.63 15.79
C GLU A 13 -3.76 -2.24 16.65
N VAL A 14 -3.10 -1.38 17.43
CA VAL A 14 -2.13 -1.78 18.43
C VAL A 14 -2.79 -1.73 19.79
N ASN A 15 -2.74 -2.84 20.52
CA ASN A 15 -3.24 -2.93 21.89
C ASN A 15 -2.12 -2.68 22.90
N GLY A 16 -2.50 -2.08 24.01
CA GLY A 16 -1.64 -1.75 25.13
C GLY A 16 -2.29 -2.09 26.47
N LYS A 17 -1.79 -1.50 27.54
CA LYS A 17 -2.30 -1.68 28.90
C LYS A 17 -2.34 -0.34 29.60
N ALA A 18 -3.56 0.13 29.90
CA ALA A 18 -3.80 1.41 30.53
C ALA A 18 -3.37 1.39 32.01
N VAL A 19 -2.58 2.38 32.40
CA VAL A 19 -2.24 2.68 33.79
C VAL A 19 -2.08 4.18 33.96
N HIS A 20 -2.31 4.69 35.18
CA HIS A 20 -1.96 6.07 35.50
C HIS A 20 -0.46 6.29 35.26
N THR A 21 -0.09 7.39 34.61
CA THR A 21 1.31 7.70 34.26
C THR A 21 2.24 7.82 35.48
N GLY A 22 1.71 8.27 36.62
CA GLY A 22 2.41 8.30 37.91
C GLY A 22 2.38 7.00 38.73
N SER A 23 1.88 5.89 38.17
CA SER A 23 1.81 4.60 38.87
C SER A 23 3.20 4.05 39.20
N ARG A 24 3.46 3.74 40.48
CA ARG A 24 4.71 3.12 40.95
C ARG A 24 4.71 1.58 40.91
N TYR A 25 3.52 0.97 40.96
CA TYR A 25 3.36 -0.47 41.17
C TYR A 25 2.88 -1.24 39.92
N LYS A 26 2.20 -0.56 38.99
CA LYS A 26 1.71 -1.16 37.74
C LYS A 26 2.48 -0.61 36.56
N LYS A 27 2.95 -1.50 35.70
CA LYS A 27 3.58 -1.18 34.40
C LYS A 27 2.54 -1.30 33.29
N GLY A 28 2.35 -0.22 32.53
CA GLY A 28 1.51 -0.23 31.34
C GLY A 28 2.28 -0.61 30.08
N VAL A 29 1.56 -0.78 28.99
CA VAL A 29 2.10 -0.98 27.64
C VAL A 29 1.55 0.13 26.78
N ASN A 30 2.42 0.99 26.26
CA ASN A 30 2.00 2.18 25.52
C ASN A 30 1.70 1.83 24.06
N ALA A 31 0.41 1.80 23.71
CA ALA A 31 -0.05 1.49 22.35
C ALA A 31 0.43 2.51 21.30
N ILE A 32 0.50 3.81 21.65
CA ILE A 32 1.02 4.84 20.72
C ILE A 32 2.49 4.59 20.43
N SER A 33 3.31 4.38 21.46
CA SER A 33 4.75 4.11 21.26
C SER A 33 5.00 2.84 20.45
N ASN A 34 4.18 1.80 20.65
CA ASN A 34 4.25 0.58 19.86
C ASN A 34 3.81 0.82 18.40
N MET A 35 2.75 1.60 18.15
CA MET A 35 2.33 1.98 16.80
C MET A 35 3.41 2.77 16.07
N VAL A 36 4.07 3.73 16.73
CA VAL A 36 5.18 4.48 16.13
C VAL A 36 6.32 3.55 15.69
N LYS A 37 6.75 2.63 16.57
CA LYS A 37 7.78 1.64 16.23
C LYS A 37 7.38 0.75 15.05
N PHE A 38 6.10 0.42 14.93
CA PHE A 38 5.57 -0.34 13.80
C PHE A 38 5.64 0.46 12.49
N ILE A 39 5.14 1.70 12.52
CA ILE A 39 5.15 2.62 11.36
C ILE A 39 6.58 2.82 10.88
N GLU A 40 7.50 3.24 11.75
CA GLU A 40 8.91 3.46 11.40
C GLU A 40 9.55 2.20 10.79
N SER A 41 9.25 1.04 11.38
CA SER A 41 9.73 -0.24 10.90
C SER A 41 9.26 -0.56 9.48
N VAL A 42 7.99 -0.27 9.16
CA VAL A 42 7.38 -0.54 7.84
C VAL A 42 7.80 0.51 6.81
N GLU A 43 7.90 1.79 7.19
CA GLU A 43 8.34 2.86 6.29
C GLU A 43 9.82 2.73 5.88
N ALA A 44 10.63 2.09 6.74
CA ALA A 44 12.01 1.73 6.41
C ALA A 44 12.13 0.54 5.43
N GLN A 45 11.01 -0.07 5.00
CA GLN A 45 11.06 -1.17 4.03
C GLN A 45 11.49 -0.67 2.66
N GLU A 46 12.57 -1.23 2.13
CA GLU A 46 12.96 -1.02 0.73
C GLU A 46 11.91 -1.65 -0.20
N LEU A 47 11.33 -0.83 -1.04
CA LEU A 47 10.34 -1.25 -2.03
C LEU A 47 11.02 -1.57 -3.37
N PRO A 48 10.45 -2.49 -4.17
CA PRO A 48 10.99 -2.79 -5.48
C PRO A 48 11.04 -1.53 -6.35
N ARG A 49 12.20 -1.31 -6.98
CA ARG A 49 12.31 -0.32 -8.05
C ARG A 49 11.59 -0.85 -9.29
N SER A 50 10.83 0.00 -9.96
CA SER A 50 10.20 -0.43 -11.21
C SER A 50 11.25 -0.67 -12.28
N LYS A 51 11.13 -1.80 -12.97
CA LYS A 51 11.90 -2.09 -14.18
C LYS A 51 11.19 -1.53 -15.42
N ASN A 52 9.91 -1.19 -15.29
CA ASN A 52 9.08 -0.64 -16.33
C ASN A 52 9.19 0.89 -16.37
N LYS A 53 9.63 1.43 -17.53
CA LYS A 53 9.76 2.88 -17.76
C LYS A 53 8.44 3.64 -17.60
N LEU A 54 7.29 2.97 -17.68
CA LEU A 54 5.97 3.56 -17.45
C LEU A 54 5.75 3.97 -15.98
N PHE A 55 6.47 3.37 -15.04
CA PHE A 55 6.30 3.57 -13.59
C PHE A 55 7.56 4.19 -12.94
N PRO A 56 8.05 5.35 -13.43
CA PRO A 56 9.28 5.97 -12.89
C PRO A 56 9.14 6.38 -11.42
N PHE A 57 7.89 6.50 -10.95
CA PHE A 57 7.53 6.88 -9.60
C PHE A 57 7.57 5.70 -8.59
N GLY A 58 7.69 4.45 -9.03
CA GLY A 58 7.85 3.26 -8.15
C GLY A 58 6.63 2.92 -7.28
N ALA A 59 6.78 2.01 -6.31
CA ALA A 59 5.77 1.74 -5.27
C ALA A 59 5.90 2.73 -4.10
N ARG A 60 4.86 2.84 -3.25
CA ARG A 60 4.88 3.70 -2.06
C ARG A 60 4.03 3.12 -0.92
N LEU A 61 4.53 3.23 0.30
CA LEU A 61 3.79 3.00 1.54
C LEU A 61 3.55 4.36 2.20
N THR A 62 2.34 4.64 2.69
CA THR A 62 2.04 5.91 3.37
C THR A 62 1.01 5.69 4.47
N PHE A 63 1.43 5.81 5.72
CA PHE A 63 0.50 5.90 6.84
C PHE A 63 -0.13 7.30 6.82
N SER A 64 -1.44 7.36 6.65
CA SER A 64 -2.17 8.61 6.39
C SER A 64 -3.05 9.04 7.55
N ILE A 65 -3.36 8.12 8.47
CA ILE A 65 -4.18 8.36 9.65
C ILE A 65 -3.54 7.66 10.83
N ILE A 66 -3.45 8.34 11.98
CA ILE A 66 -3.06 7.78 13.27
C ILE A 66 -3.92 8.41 14.37
N SER A 67 -4.39 7.61 15.33
CA SER A 67 -5.17 8.09 16.47
C SER A 67 -5.01 7.16 17.66
N GLY A 68 -4.70 7.70 18.84
CA GLY A 68 -4.57 6.91 20.07
C GLY A 68 -4.52 7.78 21.32
N GLY A 69 -4.78 7.17 22.47
CA GLY A 69 -4.85 7.87 23.76
C GLY A 69 -6.21 8.53 24.04
N ARG A 70 -6.51 8.72 25.32
CA ARG A 70 -7.78 9.30 25.80
C ARG A 70 -7.61 10.38 26.86
N ALA A 71 -6.52 10.34 27.62
CA ALA A 71 -6.18 11.32 28.65
C ALA A 71 -4.66 11.38 28.85
N ILE A 72 -4.12 12.58 29.13
CA ILE A 72 -2.67 12.81 29.26
C ILE A 72 -2.06 12.08 30.46
N ASN A 73 -2.86 11.83 31.51
CA ASN A 73 -2.42 11.16 32.72
C ASN A 73 -2.54 9.63 32.64
N MET A 74 -2.89 9.05 31.49
CA MET A 74 -3.06 7.61 31.28
C MET A 74 -2.14 7.11 30.16
N ILE A 75 -1.47 5.98 30.40
CA ILE A 75 -0.77 5.27 29.32
C ILE A 75 -1.80 4.76 28.30
N PRO A 76 -1.69 5.09 27.00
CA PRO A 76 -2.63 4.64 25.97
C PRO A 76 -2.67 3.12 25.84
N ASP A 77 -3.87 2.54 25.87
CA ASP A 77 -4.14 1.12 25.69
C ASP A 77 -4.60 0.73 24.27
N SER A 78 -4.88 1.71 23.40
CA SER A 78 -5.17 1.47 21.99
C SER A 78 -4.62 2.61 21.11
N CYS A 79 -4.18 2.24 19.91
CA CYS A 79 -3.80 3.16 18.85
C CYS A 79 -4.16 2.54 17.49
N ILE A 80 -4.85 3.31 16.65
CA ILE A 80 -5.28 2.91 15.31
C ILE A 80 -4.47 3.69 14.27
N SER A 81 -4.06 3.02 13.19
CA SER A 81 -3.39 3.65 12.06
C SER A 81 -3.88 3.09 10.72
N LYS A 82 -3.90 3.91 9.66
CA LYS A 82 -4.30 3.48 8.31
C LYS A 82 -3.20 3.70 7.30
N LEU A 83 -2.94 2.66 6.51
CA LEU A 83 -1.91 2.62 5.48
C LEU A 83 -2.56 2.63 4.09
N ASP A 84 -2.15 3.58 3.25
CA ASP A 84 -2.38 3.55 1.81
C ASP A 84 -1.10 3.03 1.14
N VAL A 85 -1.22 1.91 0.41
CA VAL A 85 -0.13 1.31 -0.35
C VAL A 85 -0.40 1.53 -1.82
N ARG A 86 0.56 2.09 -2.54
CA ARG A 86 0.53 2.25 -4.00
C ARG A 86 1.51 1.28 -4.62
N THR A 87 1.01 0.32 -5.38
CA THR A 87 1.80 -0.75 -5.99
C THR A 87 2.11 -0.47 -7.46
N ILE A 88 3.15 -1.13 -7.96
CA ILE A 88 3.53 -1.21 -9.38
C ILE A 88 3.29 -2.65 -9.86
N PRO A 89 3.27 -2.95 -11.18
CA PRO A 89 2.95 -4.30 -11.67
C PRO A 89 3.82 -5.42 -11.07
N GLU A 90 5.05 -5.10 -10.68
CA GLU A 90 6.02 -6.00 -10.05
C GLU A 90 5.76 -6.26 -8.55
N MET A 91 4.81 -5.55 -7.93
CA MET A 91 4.45 -5.68 -6.53
C MET A 91 2.94 -5.94 -6.40
N LYS A 92 2.58 -7.08 -5.85
CA LYS A 92 1.19 -7.50 -5.65
C LYS A 92 0.75 -7.28 -4.21
N LYS A 93 -0.56 -7.35 -3.96
CA LYS A 93 -1.11 -7.32 -2.59
C LYS A 93 -0.39 -8.32 -1.66
N LYS A 94 -0.10 -9.52 -2.18
CA LYS A 94 0.56 -10.58 -1.40
C LYS A 94 1.93 -10.14 -0.87
N ASP A 95 2.71 -9.43 -1.69
CA ASP A 95 4.03 -8.92 -1.26
C ASP A 95 3.89 -7.88 -0.15
N VAL A 96 2.84 -7.05 -0.20
CA VAL A 96 2.49 -6.09 0.86
C VAL A 96 2.12 -6.82 2.15
N ASP A 97 1.30 -7.87 2.08
CA ASP A 97 0.90 -8.67 3.23
C ASP A 97 2.14 -9.34 3.88
N GLU A 98 3.05 -9.88 3.08
CA GLU A 98 4.30 -10.50 3.55
C GLU A 98 5.21 -9.49 4.24
N ILE A 99 5.34 -8.27 3.70
CA ILE A 99 6.06 -7.16 4.34
C ILE A 99 5.46 -6.87 5.71
N ILE A 100 4.14 -6.66 5.79
CA ILE A 100 3.43 -6.35 7.03
C ILE A 100 3.69 -7.44 8.08
N ILE A 101 3.44 -8.70 7.73
CA ILE A 101 3.59 -9.85 8.63
C ILE A 101 5.04 -9.99 9.12
N LYS A 102 6.02 -9.79 8.23
CA LYS A 102 7.44 -9.81 8.58
C LYS A 102 7.77 -8.76 9.64
N HIS A 103 7.28 -7.52 9.49
CA HIS A 103 7.54 -6.45 10.45
C HIS A 103 6.84 -6.70 11.80
N ILE A 104 5.60 -7.17 11.79
CA ILE A 104 4.87 -7.56 13.00
C ILE A 104 5.64 -8.65 13.75
N THR A 105 6.02 -9.73 13.06
CA THR A 105 6.76 -10.86 13.64
C THR A 105 8.09 -10.42 14.25
N ARG A 106 8.84 -9.57 13.55
CA ARG A 106 10.12 -9.02 14.04
C ARG A 106 9.96 -8.20 15.31
N LEU A 107 8.93 -7.36 15.38
CA LEU A 107 8.66 -6.53 16.56
C LEU A 107 8.15 -7.37 17.74
N LYS A 108 7.28 -8.36 17.49
CA LYS A 108 6.82 -9.32 18.50
C LYS A 108 7.98 -10.10 19.12
N LYS A 109 8.97 -10.51 18.32
CA LYS A 109 10.18 -11.20 18.81
C LYS A 109 11.01 -10.33 19.74
N LYS A 110 11.09 -9.01 19.48
CA LYS A 110 11.83 -8.06 20.32
C LYS A 110 11.05 -7.63 21.57
N ASN A 111 9.72 -7.62 21.49
CA ASN A 111 8.84 -7.25 22.58
C ASN A 111 7.63 -8.21 22.59
N PRO A 112 7.61 -9.23 23.47
CA PRO A 112 6.49 -10.17 23.57
C PRO A 112 5.14 -9.52 23.88
N GLU A 113 5.12 -8.34 24.52
CA GLU A 113 3.91 -7.57 24.80
C GLU A 113 3.45 -6.69 23.61
N PHE A 114 4.20 -6.66 22.51
CA PHE A 114 3.77 -5.98 21.29
C PHE A 114 2.57 -6.72 20.70
N ASP A 115 1.40 -6.09 20.70
CA ASP A 115 0.18 -6.68 20.16
C ASP A 115 -0.40 -5.77 19.09
N VAL A 116 -0.43 -6.26 17.86
CA VAL A 116 -0.93 -5.54 16.70
C VAL A 116 -1.75 -6.47 15.84
N ASN A 117 -2.96 -6.03 15.51
CA ASN A 117 -3.83 -6.68 14.55
C ASN A 117 -4.01 -5.77 13.35
N PHE A 118 -4.33 -6.36 12.20
CA PHE A 118 -4.62 -5.58 11.01
C PHE A 118 -5.72 -6.23 10.18
N ARG A 119 -6.42 -5.40 9.42
CA ARG A 119 -7.42 -5.83 8.45
C ARG A 119 -7.19 -5.16 7.11
N TYR A 120 -7.43 -5.92 6.04
CA TYR A 120 -7.51 -5.38 4.70
C TYR A 120 -8.84 -4.67 4.51
N LEU A 121 -8.79 -3.44 3.97
CA LEU A 121 -9.99 -2.63 3.75
C LEU A 121 -10.48 -2.79 2.31
N THR A 122 -9.62 -2.48 1.35
CA THR A 122 -9.96 -2.46 -0.08
C THR A 122 -8.69 -2.28 -0.91
N GLY A 123 -8.79 -2.56 -2.21
CA GLY A 123 -7.69 -2.34 -3.13
C GLY A 123 -7.88 -3.01 -4.48
N GLN A 124 -6.92 -2.75 -5.35
CA GLN A 124 -6.91 -3.21 -6.73
C GLN A 124 -5.47 -3.31 -7.24
N GLU A 125 -5.20 -4.33 -8.06
CA GLU A 125 -3.85 -4.62 -8.52
C GLU A 125 -3.36 -3.57 -9.53
N ALA A 126 -2.05 -3.36 -9.53
CA ALA A 126 -1.38 -2.57 -10.55
C ALA A 126 -1.38 -3.33 -11.88
N TYR A 127 -1.45 -2.58 -12.98
CA TYR A 127 -1.39 -3.18 -14.31
C TYR A 127 -0.60 -2.34 -15.29
N ALA A 128 -0.05 -3.01 -16.29
CA ALA A 128 0.56 -2.41 -17.46
C ALA A 128 0.24 -3.28 -18.67
N ILE A 129 -0.19 -2.64 -19.75
CA ILE A 129 -0.38 -3.28 -21.05
C ILE A 129 0.95 -3.23 -21.79
N SER A 130 1.28 -4.31 -22.50
CA SER A 130 2.49 -4.36 -23.33
C SER A 130 2.42 -3.34 -24.46
N GLU A 131 3.54 -2.67 -24.78
CA GLU A 131 3.63 -1.79 -25.95
C GLU A 131 3.35 -2.55 -27.27
N ASN A 132 3.56 -3.87 -27.27
CA ASN A 132 3.31 -4.73 -28.43
C ASN A 132 1.87 -5.27 -28.51
N ASP A 133 1.01 -4.93 -27.55
CA ASP A 133 -0.39 -5.37 -27.50
C ASP A 133 -1.20 -4.75 -28.66
N ASN A 134 -2.12 -5.54 -29.24
CA ASN A 134 -2.95 -5.09 -30.35
C ASN A 134 -3.85 -3.91 -29.97
N LEU A 135 -4.26 -3.82 -28.70
CA LEU A 135 -5.02 -2.67 -28.20
C LEU A 135 -4.20 -1.38 -28.30
N ILE A 136 -2.92 -1.45 -27.91
CA ILE A 136 -2.01 -0.30 -27.97
C ILE A 136 -1.71 0.08 -29.41
N LYS A 137 -1.37 -0.90 -30.25
CA LYS A 137 -1.11 -0.67 -31.69
C LYS A 137 -2.31 -0.06 -32.41
N SER A 138 -3.51 -0.54 -32.12
CA SER A 138 -4.76 -0.01 -32.72
C SER A 138 -5.00 1.43 -32.31
N LEU A 139 -4.78 1.76 -31.04
CA LEU A 139 -4.91 3.12 -30.53
C LEU A 139 -3.85 4.06 -31.15
N ASP A 140 -2.59 3.64 -31.19
CA ASP A 140 -1.50 4.41 -31.80
C ASP A 140 -1.77 4.68 -33.28
N PHE A 141 -2.26 3.68 -34.02
CA PHE A 141 -2.65 3.82 -35.43
C PHE A 141 -3.79 4.84 -35.61
N ALA A 142 -4.87 4.71 -34.82
CA ALA A 142 -6.01 5.60 -34.88
C ALA A 142 -5.64 7.06 -34.58
N VAL A 143 -4.78 7.28 -33.57
CA VAL A 143 -4.29 8.61 -33.22
C VAL A 143 -3.40 9.18 -34.32
N LYS A 144 -2.46 8.41 -34.86
CA LYS A 144 -1.60 8.86 -35.95
C LYS A 144 -2.41 9.25 -37.18
N ARG A 145 -3.42 8.45 -37.54
CA ARG A 145 -4.30 8.72 -38.68
C ARG A 145 -5.17 9.95 -38.48
N SER A 146 -5.70 10.17 -37.27
CA SER A 146 -6.68 11.22 -37.02
C SER A 146 -6.05 12.56 -36.64
N MET A 147 -4.90 12.54 -35.97
CA MET A 147 -4.26 13.74 -35.41
C MET A 147 -2.86 14.01 -35.95
N GLY A 148 -2.30 13.12 -36.77
CA GLY A 148 -0.94 13.28 -37.32
C GLY A 148 0.20 13.16 -36.29
N SER A 149 -0.11 12.90 -35.03
CA SER A 149 0.83 12.83 -33.91
C SER A 149 1.02 11.41 -33.38
N THR A 150 2.12 11.16 -32.67
CA THR A 150 2.33 9.92 -31.91
C THR A 150 1.94 10.11 -30.44
N LEU A 151 1.39 9.05 -29.83
CA LEU A 151 1.08 9.07 -28.40
C LEU A 151 2.35 8.87 -27.57
N LYS A 152 2.48 9.67 -26.51
CA LYS A 152 3.42 9.35 -25.45
C LYS A 152 2.79 8.30 -24.53
N HIS A 153 3.44 7.14 -24.43
CA HIS A 153 2.99 6.06 -23.56
C HIS A 153 3.35 6.38 -22.11
N THR A 154 2.35 6.38 -21.22
CA THR A 154 2.50 6.73 -19.80
C THR A 154 1.64 5.83 -18.93
N ALA A 155 2.00 5.67 -17.65
CA ALA A 155 1.10 5.11 -16.64
C ALA A 155 0.57 6.17 -15.68
N SER A 156 -0.62 5.89 -15.14
CA SER A 156 -1.26 6.69 -14.10
C SER A 156 -0.64 6.43 -12.73
N GLY A 157 -0.41 7.49 -11.97
CA GLY A 157 -0.02 7.41 -10.56
C GLY A 157 -1.18 6.93 -9.67
N PRO A 158 -2.40 7.46 -9.83
CA PRO A 158 -3.62 6.92 -9.22
C PRO A 158 -4.16 5.69 -9.97
N ALA A 159 -4.84 4.81 -9.25
CA ALA A 159 -5.67 3.76 -9.84
C ALA A 159 -6.94 4.35 -10.48
N HIS A 160 -7.51 3.63 -11.45
CA HIS A 160 -8.73 4.00 -12.16
C HIS A 160 -9.43 2.76 -12.73
N VAL A 161 -10.56 2.92 -13.44
CA VAL A 161 -11.36 1.81 -13.98
C VAL A 161 -10.55 0.79 -14.79
N GLY A 162 -9.48 1.23 -15.47
CA GLY A 162 -8.57 0.33 -16.20
C GLY A 162 -7.96 -0.80 -15.35
N ASN A 163 -7.75 -0.59 -14.04
CA ASN A 163 -7.29 -1.65 -13.14
C ASN A 163 -8.30 -2.81 -13.09
N LEU A 164 -9.59 -2.49 -12.95
CA LEU A 164 -10.67 -3.48 -12.94
C LEU A 164 -10.79 -4.21 -14.26
N LEU A 165 -10.78 -3.47 -15.37
CA LEU A 165 -10.93 -4.05 -16.70
C LEU A 165 -9.78 -5.02 -17.01
N PHE A 166 -8.57 -4.68 -16.57
CA PHE A 166 -7.40 -5.56 -16.71
C PHE A 166 -7.52 -6.83 -15.87
N GLU A 167 -7.98 -6.72 -14.62
CA GLU A 167 -8.25 -7.87 -13.75
C GLU A 167 -9.31 -8.81 -14.35
N CYS A 168 -10.34 -8.26 -14.99
CA CYS A 168 -11.36 -9.02 -15.70
C CYS A 168 -10.88 -9.63 -17.03
N GLY A 169 -9.62 -9.41 -17.43
CA GLY A 169 -9.04 -9.98 -18.65
C GLY A 169 -9.49 -9.31 -19.94
N ILE A 170 -10.14 -8.14 -19.88
CA ILE A 170 -10.69 -7.46 -21.07
C ILE A 170 -9.56 -7.09 -22.04
N SER A 171 -8.37 -6.69 -21.55
CA SER A 171 -7.24 -6.41 -22.45
C SER A 171 -6.49 -7.66 -22.94
N ARG A 172 -6.76 -8.86 -22.39
CA ARG A 172 -6.11 -10.11 -22.83
C ARG A 172 -6.91 -10.86 -23.89
N ASN A 173 -8.21 -10.53 -24.03
CA ASN A 173 -9.16 -11.24 -24.87
C ASN A 173 -9.68 -10.42 -26.06
N ILE A 174 -9.13 -9.24 -26.33
CA ILE A 174 -9.46 -8.46 -27.54
C ILE A 174 -8.67 -9.07 -28.72
N LEU A 175 -9.14 -10.23 -29.17
CA LEU A 175 -8.93 -10.72 -30.53
C LEU A 175 -10.03 -10.06 -31.38
N ILE A 176 -9.70 -8.95 -32.04
CA ILE A 176 -10.49 -8.43 -33.18
C ILE A 176 -9.74 -8.82 -34.43
#